data_AF-A0A7K0E7F0-F1
#
_entry.id   AF-A0A7K0E7F0-F1
#
_cell.length_a   1.000
_cell.length_b   1.000
_cell.length_c   1.000
_cell.angle_alpha   90.00
_cell.angle_beta   90.00
_cell.angle_gamma   90.00
#
_symmetry.space_group_name_H-M   'P 1'
#
loop_
_entity.id
_entity.type
_entity.pdbx_description
1 polymer ?
#
loop_
_entity_poly.entity_id
_entity_poly.type
_entity_poly.pdbx_seq_one_letter_code
_entity_poly.pdbx_strand_id
1 'polypeptide(L)'
;MKNIYIILAAILVSTTAFAQKEKEMKLNNETNLIEATYYHENGEISQQGTFNLDKKLHGDWISYDENGEKVSEGAYVNGMKTGKWNFWNDGTLKEVEFSNNAIASVVNKENSVRVTKN
;
A
#
# COMPACT_ATOMS: atom_id res chain seq x y z
N MET A 1 -30.95 -26.93 44.09
CA MET A 1 -30.53 -25.51 44.13
C MET A 1 -29.17 -25.45 43.45
N LYS A 2 -29.09 -25.14 42.16
CA LYS A 2 -28.91 -23.81 41.55
C LYS A 2 -27.50 -23.23 41.83
N ASN A 3 -26.84 -22.82 40.74
CA ASN A 3 -25.63 -21.98 40.60
C ASN A 3 -24.37 -22.80 40.23
N ILE A 4 -24.05 -23.02 38.95
CA ILE A 4 -23.45 -22.08 37.98
C ILE A 4 -22.16 -21.47 38.54
N TYR A 5 -21.04 -22.14 38.28
CA TYR A 5 -19.72 -21.53 38.00
C TYR A 5 -18.93 -22.47 37.08
N ILE A 6 -19.54 -22.83 35.94
CA ILE A 6 -18.79 -23.16 34.72
C ILE A 6 -18.64 -21.80 34.02
N ILE A 7 -17.45 -21.51 33.47
CA ILE A 7 -17.12 -20.29 32.70
C ILE A 7 -16.73 -19.06 33.55
N LEU A 8 -15.51 -19.03 34.11
CA LEU A 8 -14.87 -17.72 34.40
C LEU A 8 -13.34 -17.69 34.37
N ALA A 9 -12.68 -18.73 33.86
CA ALA A 9 -11.23 -18.71 33.63
C ALA A 9 -10.84 -19.09 32.18
N ALA A 10 -11.80 -19.05 31.26
CA ALA A 10 -11.61 -19.38 29.84
C ALA A 10 -11.72 -18.16 28.88
N ILE A 11 -11.69 -16.93 29.40
CA ILE A 11 -11.79 -15.69 28.58
C ILE A 11 -10.44 -14.95 28.46
N LEU A 12 -9.33 -15.52 28.94
CA LEU A 12 -7.99 -14.96 28.69
C LEU A 12 -7.34 -15.49 27.40
N VAL A 13 -8.13 -16.11 26.52
CA VAL A 13 -7.73 -16.43 25.16
C VAL A 13 -8.43 -15.40 24.25
N SER A 14 -7.73 -14.39 23.71
CA SER A 14 -7.92 -13.96 22.29
C SER A 14 -7.27 -12.63 21.83
N THR A 15 -6.87 -11.64 22.63
CA THR A 15 -6.64 -10.29 22.04
C THR A 15 -5.20 -9.81 21.81
N THR A 16 -4.14 -10.57 22.10
CA THR A 16 -2.76 -10.12 21.83
C THR A 16 -2.04 -10.89 20.72
N ALA A 17 -2.80 -11.42 19.76
CA ALA A 17 -2.23 -11.97 18.52
C ALA A 17 -2.43 -11.00 17.34
N PHE A 18 -2.20 -9.71 17.53
CA PHE A 18 -1.67 -8.91 16.42
C PHE A 18 -0.18 -9.22 16.34
N ALA A 19 0.16 -10.43 15.89
CA ALA A 19 1.50 -10.73 15.43
C ALA A 19 1.72 -9.78 14.24
N GLN A 20 2.48 -8.71 14.46
CA GLN A 20 2.77 -7.71 13.44
C GLN A 20 3.19 -8.45 12.18
N LYS A 21 2.39 -8.34 11.12
CA LYS A 21 2.68 -9.06 9.88
C LYS A 21 4.00 -8.52 9.35
N GLU A 22 5.04 -9.35 9.42
CA GLU A 22 6.39 -8.95 9.06
C GLU A 22 6.43 -8.57 7.57
N LYS A 23 7.33 -7.64 7.23
CA LYS A 23 7.59 -7.27 5.85
C LYS A 23 8.04 -8.51 5.07
N GLU A 24 7.39 -8.78 3.96
CA GLU A 24 7.77 -9.86 3.06
C GLU A 24 8.73 -9.32 1.98
N MET A 25 9.86 -9.99 1.78
CA MET A 25 10.81 -9.69 0.70
C MET A 25 11.21 -10.96 -0.05
N LYS A 26 11.25 -10.91 -1.38
CA LYS A 26 11.68 -12.04 -2.21
C LYS A 26 12.46 -11.56 -3.43
N LEU A 27 13.61 -12.17 -3.71
CA LEU A 27 14.34 -11.94 -4.96
C LEU A 27 13.62 -12.65 -6.11
N ASN A 28 13.30 -11.91 -7.15
CA ASN A 28 12.84 -12.43 -8.43
C ASN A 28 14.06 -12.62 -9.35
N ASN A 29 14.37 -13.87 -9.69
CA ASN A 29 15.56 -14.22 -10.49
C ASN A 29 15.41 -13.86 -11.98
N GLU A 30 14.19 -13.63 -12.46
CA GLU A 30 13.94 -13.24 -13.85
C GLU A 30 14.18 -11.73 -14.05
N THR A 31 13.74 -10.92 -13.10
CA THR A 31 13.86 -9.46 -13.15
C THR A 31 15.10 -8.93 -12.45
N ASN A 32 15.76 -9.73 -11.60
CA ASN A 32 16.83 -9.30 -10.67
C ASN A 32 16.39 -8.19 -9.71
N LEU A 33 15.10 -8.17 -9.36
CA LEU A 33 14.52 -7.22 -8.42
C LEU A 33 14.05 -7.94 -7.16
N ILE A 34 14.17 -7.25 -6.02
CA ILE A 34 13.67 -7.72 -4.73
C ILE A 34 12.25 -7.18 -4.59
N GLU A 35 11.26 -8.04 -4.73
CA GLU A 35 9.85 -7.75 -4.46
C GLU A 35 9.67 -7.55 -2.95
N ALA A 36 8.92 -6.52 -2.57
CA ALA A 36 8.66 -6.20 -1.17
C ALA A 36 7.19 -5.86 -0.96
N THR A 37 6.61 -6.43 0.11
CA THR A 37 5.27 -6.08 0.61
C THR A 37 5.39 -5.59 2.05
N TYR A 38 4.78 -4.44 2.32
CA TYR A 38 4.65 -3.84 3.64
C TYR A 38 3.19 -3.88 4.05
N TYR A 39 2.96 -3.94 5.36
CA TYR A 39 1.62 -4.01 5.94
C TYR A 39 1.41 -2.85 6.91
N HIS A 40 0.16 -2.42 7.05
CA HIS A 40 -0.33 -1.58 8.12
C HIS A 40 -0.42 -2.36 9.42
N GLU A 41 -0.64 -1.67 10.55
CA GLU A 41 -0.80 -2.32 11.86
C GLU A 41 -2.01 -3.27 11.90
N ASN A 42 -3.04 -2.99 11.10
CA ASN A 42 -4.22 -3.84 10.94
C ASN A 42 -3.97 -5.10 10.07
N GLY A 43 -2.78 -5.26 9.49
CA GLY A 43 -2.40 -6.39 8.64
C GLY A 43 -2.75 -6.25 7.16
N GLU A 44 -3.45 -5.19 6.77
CA GLU A 44 -3.69 -4.84 5.36
C GLU A 44 -2.40 -4.37 4.68
N ILE A 45 -2.31 -4.51 3.37
CA ILE A 45 -1.14 -4.07 2.61
C ILE A 45 -1.05 -2.54 2.69
N SER A 46 0.11 -2.02 3.08
CA SER A 46 0.40 -0.58 3.05
C SER A 46 1.15 -0.17 1.80
N GLN A 47 2.12 -0.98 1.36
CA GLN A 47 2.92 -0.70 0.18
C GLN A 47 3.39 -1.98 -0.50
N GLN A 48 3.48 -1.94 -1.82
CA GLN A 48 4.07 -2.98 -2.63
C GLN A 48 4.94 -2.38 -3.72
N GLY A 49 6.04 -3.05 -4.02
CA GLY A 49 6.90 -2.67 -5.13
C GLY A 49 8.20 -3.44 -5.11
N THR A 50 9.21 -2.92 -5.81
CA THR A 50 10.49 -3.62 -5.92
C THR A 50 11.70 -2.75 -5.56
N PHE A 51 12.80 -3.42 -5.23
CA PHE A 51 14.11 -2.83 -5.03
C PHE A 51 15.11 -3.43 -6.02
N ASN A 52 16.08 -2.65 -6.46
CA ASN A 52 17.25 -3.21 -7.15
C ASN A 52 18.18 -3.92 -6.15
N LEU A 53 19.23 -4.57 -6.66
CA LEU A 53 20.21 -5.29 -5.84
C LEU A 53 20.99 -4.38 -4.87
N ASP A 54 21.07 -3.08 -5.14
CA ASP A 54 21.64 -2.05 -4.25
C ASP A 54 20.67 -1.59 -3.16
N LYS A 55 19.50 -2.24 -3.03
CA LYS A 55 18.42 -1.92 -2.08
C LYS A 55 17.81 -0.52 -2.29
N LYS A 56 17.88 0.02 -3.51
CA LYS A 56 17.18 1.27 -3.89
C LYS A 56 15.84 0.94 -4.52
N LEU A 57 14.84 1.78 -4.29
CA LEU A 57 13.52 1.66 -4.94
C LEU A 57 13.71 1.60 -6.46
N HIS A 58 13.09 0.61 -7.09
CA HIS A 58 13.17 0.41 -8.53
C HIS A 58 11.87 -0.23 -9.02
N GLY A 59 11.50 0.02 -10.28
CA GLY A 59 10.26 -0.51 -10.86
C GLY A 59 9.01 0.14 -10.27
N ASP A 60 7.87 -0.53 -10.46
CA ASP A 60 6.57 -0.03 -10.04
C ASP A 60 6.35 -0.15 -8.54
N TRP A 61 5.68 0.85 -8.00
CA TRP A 61 5.33 0.97 -6.60
C TRP A 61 3.89 1.42 -6.44
N ILE A 62 3.20 0.81 -5.48
CA ILE A 62 1.83 1.12 -5.12
C ILE A 62 1.77 1.30 -3.61
N SER A 63 1.02 2.30 -3.14
CA SER A 63 0.69 2.49 -1.73
C SER A 63 -0.81 2.49 -1.52
N TYR A 64 -1.24 1.99 -0.37
CA TYR A 64 -2.64 1.86 0.01
C TYR A 64 -2.88 2.52 1.38
N ASP A 65 -4.11 2.96 1.63
CA ASP A 65 -4.55 3.43 2.94
C ASP A 65 -4.86 2.25 3.87
N GLU A 66 -5.28 2.53 5.11
CA GLU A 66 -5.63 1.48 6.09
C GLU A 66 -6.86 0.66 5.68
N ASN A 67 -7.69 1.14 4.75
CA ASN A 67 -8.85 0.44 4.21
C ASN A 67 -8.51 -0.41 2.97
N GLY A 68 -7.26 -0.38 2.50
CA GLY A 68 -6.81 -1.06 1.29
C GLY A 68 -7.12 -0.30 -0.01
N GLU A 69 -7.55 0.96 0.07
CA GLU A 69 -7.76 1.82 -1.09
C GLU A 69 -6.41 2.36 -1.59
N LYS A 70 -6.20 2.37 -2.91
CA LYS A 70 -4.97 2.91 -3.49
C LYS A 70 -4.85 4.41 -3.20
N VAL A 71 -3.71 4.82 -2.66
CA VAL A 71 -3.37 6.22 -2.38
C VAL A 71 -2.38 6.76 -3.40
N SER A 72 -1.45 5.93 -3.87
CA SER A 72 -0.54 6.33 -4.94
C SER A 72 0.00 5.14 -5.72
N GLU A 73 0.35 5.36 -6.98
CA GLU A 73 1.13 4.41 -7.77
C GLU A 73 2.06 5.15 -8.73
N GLY A 74 3.20 4.55 -9.04
CA GLY A 74 4.16 5.09 -9.98
C GLY A 74 5.46 4.30 -9.98
N ALA A 75 6.43 4.74 -10.79
CA ALA A 75 7.69 4.04 -10.94
C ALA A 75 8.86 4.77 -10.27
N TYR A 76 9.81 3.98 -9.79
CA TYR A 76 11.12 4.44 -9.35
C TYR A 76 12.24 3.89 -10.26
N VAL A 77 13.28 4.69 -10.44
CA VAL A 77 14.56 4.26 -10.97
C VAL A 77 15.66 4.69 -10.01
N ASN A 78 16.33 3.71 -9.38
CA ASN A 78 17.44 3.92 -8.46
C ASN A 78 17.13 4.89 -7.31
N GLY A 79 15.91 4.78 -6.74
CA GLY A 79 15.44 5.63 -5.65
C GLY A 79 14.78 6.93 -6.10
N MET A 80 14.70 7.21 -7.40
CA MET A 80 14.11 8.44 -7.93
C MET A 80 12.78 8.16 -8.60
N LYS A 81 11.74 8.92 -8.25
CA LYS A 81 10.46 8.93 -8.96
C LYS A 81 10.69 9.29 -10.42
N THR A 82 10.10 8.51 -11.30
CA THR A 82 10.16 8.74 -12.74
C THR A 82 8.84 8.34 -13.37
N GLY A 83 8.54 8.94 -14.52
CA GLY A 83 7.32 8.67 -15.26
C GLY A 83 6.09 9.25 -14.57
N LYS A 84 4.94 8.70 -14.92
CA LYS A 84 3.64 9.08 -14.38
C LYS A 84 3.44 8.54 -12.97
N TRP A 85 3.03 9.43 -12.08
CA TRP A 85 2.61 9.12 -10.73
C TRP A 85 1.15 9.52 -10.57
N ASN A 86 0.33 8.58 -10.14
CA ASN A 86 -1.05 8.83 -9.79
C ASN A 86 -1.17 8.94 -8.27
N PHE A 87 -1.92 9.93 -7.81
CA PHE A 87 -2.27 10.13 -6.41
C PHE A 87 -3.78 10.24 -6.28
N TRP A 88 -4.36 9.44 -5.40
CA TRP A 88 -5.78 9.49 -5.08
C TRP A 88 -5.96 10.12 -3.70
N ASN A 89 -6.85 11.10 -3.62
CA ASN A 89 -7.28 11.70 -2.35
C ASN A 89 -8.74 12.12 -2.48
N ASP A 90 -9.61 11.61 -1.59
CA ASP A 90 -11.02 11.96 -1.51
C ASP A 90 -11.75 11.91 -2.88
N GLY A 91 -11.53 10.83 -3.64
CA GLY A 91 -12.14 10.65 -4.97
C GLY A 91 -11.54 11.51 -6.09
N THR A 92 -10.55 12.35 -5.79
CA THR A 92 -9.80 13.14 -6.78
C THR A 92 -8.53 12.41 -7.22
N LEU A 93 -8.33 12.30 -8.53
CA LEU A 93 -7.10 11.78 -9.11
C LEU A 93 -6.19 12.93 -9.55
N LYS A 94 -4.96 12.94 -9.04
CA LYS A 94 -3.89 13.82 -9.48
C LYS A 94 -2.81 12.99 -10.17
N GLU A 95 -2.54 13.30 -11.43
CA GLU A 95 -1.45 12.70 -12.20
C GLU A 95 -0.28 13.69 -12.22
N VAL A 96 0.91 13.26 -11.82
CA VAL A 96 2.14 14.05 -11.80
C VAL A 96 3.19 13.30 -12.59
N GLU A 97 3.76 13.94 -13.60
CA GLU A 97 4.91 13.39 -14.32
C GLU A 97 6.19 13.78 -13.57
N PHE A 98 7.01 12.80 -13.20
CA PHE A 98 8.32 13.02 -12.59
C PHE A 98 9.45 12.66 -13.55
N SER A 99 10.51 13.46 -13.53
CA SER A 99 11.80 13.14 -14.13
C SER A 99 12.88 13.28 -13.06
N ASN A 100 13.44 12.16 -12.61
CA ASN A 100 14.47 12.12 -11.56
C ASN A 100 14.08 12.91 -10.29
N ASN A 101 12.90 12.63 -9.72
CA ASN A 101 12.29 13.36 -8.60
C ASN A 101 11.83 14.80 -8.88
N ALA A 102 12.18 15.40 -10.03
CA ALA A 102 11.67 16.72 -10.41
C ALA A 102 10.28 16.60 -11.05
N ILE A 103 9.36 17.49 -10.66
CA ILE A 103 8.03 17.56 -11.28
C ILE A 103 8.20 18.12 -12.70
N ALA A 104 7.89 17.31 -13.70
CA ALA A 104 7.91 17.68 -15.11
C ALA A 104 6.54 18.24 -15.56
N SER A 105 5.43 17.69 -15.06
CA SER A 105 4.07 18.22 -15.31
C SER A 105 3.06 17.75 -14.25
N VAL A 106 1.95 18.47 -14.09
CA VAL A 106 0.85 18.14 -13.16
C VAL A 106 -0.48 18.24 -13.90
N VAL A 107 -1.31 17.20 -13.82
CA VAL A 107 -2.66 17.14 -14.40
C VAL A 107 -3.64 16.75 -13.29
N ASN A 108 -4.65 17.59 -13.04
CA ASN A 108 -5.75 17.27 -12.15
C ASN A 108 -6.90 16.68 -12.98
N LYS A 109 -7.33 15.45 -12.68
CA LYS A 109 -8.53 14.84 -13.26
C LYS A 109 -9.60 14.79 -12.18
N GLU A 110 -10.56 15.71 -12.24
CA GLU A 110 -11.76 15.58 -11.42
C GLU A 110 -12.61 14.42 -11.95
N ASN A 111 -12.91 13.45 -11.09
CA ASN A 111 -13.85 12.39 -11.40
C ASN A 111 -15.25 13.02 -11.55
N SER A 112 -15.60 13.42 -12.77
CA SER A 112 -16.96 13.80 -13.12
C SER A 112 -17.84 12.54 -13.07
N VAL A 113 -18.47 12.30 -11.92
CA VAL A 113 -19.57 11.35 -11.82
C VAL A 113 -20.64 11.79 -12.82
N ARG A 114 -20.81 11.04 -13.91
CA ARG A 114 -21.98 11.19 -14.78
C ARG A 114 -23.21 10.81 -13.94
N VAL A 115 -23.86 11.82 -13.36
CA VAL A 115 -25.23 11.69 -12.89
C VAL A 115 -26.09 11.61 -14.15
N THR A 116 -26.31 10.40 -14.67
CA THR A 116 -27.38 10.18 -15.63
C THR A 116 -28.68 10.35 -14.85
N LYS A 117 -29.31 11.51 -15.00
CA LYS A 117 -30.62 11.82 -14.43
C LYS A 117 -31.68 11.26 -15.39
N ASN A 118 -32.45 10.30 -14.87
CA ASN A 118 -33.68 9.67 -15.40
C ASN A 118 -33.58 8.81 -16.66
#